data_AF-A0A4Y8C8A4-F1
#
_entry.id   AF-A0A4Y8C8A4-F1
#
_cell.length_a   1.000
_cell.length_b   1.000
_cell.length_c   1.000
_cell.angle_alpha   90.00
_cell.angle_beta   90.00
_cell.angle_gamma   90.00
#
_symmetry.space_group_name_H-M   'P 1'
#
loop_
_entity.id
_entity.type
_entity.pdbx_description
1 polymer ?
#
loop_
_entity_poly.entity_id
_entity_poly.type
_entity_poly.pdbx_seq_one_letter_code
_entity_poly.pdbx_strand_id
1 'polypeptide(L)'
;MQKIDELIKQFLQELDYEPILNMLSNVKSGKKLRSKLLLAIADESEIAFKICATIELIHLASLLHDDIIDESELRRGARSV
;
A
#
# COMPACT_ATOMS: atom_id res chain seq x y z
N MET A 1 -11.98 -0.05 8.86
CA MET A 1 -10.83 -0.65 8.15
C MET A 1 -11.23 -1.19 6.78
N GLN A 2 -12.30 -1.98 6.66
CA GLN A 2 -12.83 -2.43 5.34
C GLN A 2 -13.07 -1.28 4.36
N LYS A 3 -13.65 -0.17 4.83
CA LYS A 3 -13.83 1.05 4.02
C LYS A 3 -12.54 1.57 3.37
N ILE A 4 -11.40 1.43 4.04
CA ILE A 4 -10.10 1.83 3.49
C ILE A 4 -9.68 0.88 2.38
N ASP A 5 -9.91 -0.43 2.55
CA ASP A 5 -9.63 -1.43 1.51
C ASP A 5 -10.51 -1.21 0.26
N GLU A 6 -11.77 -0.84 0.45
CA GLU A 6 -12.69 -0.50 -0.64
C GLU A 6 -12.22 0.74 -1.42
N LEU A 7 -11.82 1.81 -0.71
CA LEU A 7 -11.27 3.00 -1.34
C LEU A 7 -9.98 2.72 -2.11
N ILE A 8 -9.08 1.89 -1.56
CA ILE A 8 -7.86 1.48 -2.27
C ILE A 8 -8.21 0.75 -3.56
N LYS A 9 -9.14 -0.21 -3.52
CA LYS A 9 -9.59 -0.94 -4.71
C LYS A 9 -10.19 0.01 -5.74
N GLN A 10 -11.04 0.93 -5.30
CA GLN A 10 -11.64 1.93 -6.19
C GLN A 10 -10.55 2.77 -6.87
N PHE A 11 -9.60 3.33 -6.11
CA PHE A 11 -8.53 4.16 -6.66
C PHE A 11 -7.69 3.43 -7.71
N LEU A 12 -7.39 2.14 -7.50
CA LEU A 12 -6.61 1.36 -8.47
C LEU A 12 -7.45 0.93 -9.68
N GLN A 13 -8.75 0.67 -9.50
CA GLN A 13 -9.65 0.37 -10.62
C GLN A 13 -9.82 1.56 -11.56
N GLU A 14 -9.82 2.78 -11.04
CA GLU A 14 -9.88 4.01 -11.83
C GLU A 14 -8.67 4.20 -12.77
N LEU A 15 -7.54 3.51 -12.50
CA LEU A 15 -6.34 3.58 -13.35
C LEU A 15 -6.44 2.70 -14.61
N ASP A 16 -7.42 1.80 -14.69
CA ASP A 16 -7.63 0.86 -15.80
C ASP A 16 -6.34 0.10 -16.21
N TYR A 17 -5.58 -0.35 -15.19
CA TYR A 17 -4.30 -1.04 -15.39
C TYR A 17 -4.29 -2.41 -14.72
N GLU A 18 -4.64 -3.42 -15.50
CA GLU A 18 -4.75 -4.83 -15.09
C GLU A 18 -3.56 -5.38 -14.27
N PRO A 19 -2.29 -5.11 -14.62
CA PRO A 19 -1.18 -5.64 -13.83
C PRO A 19 -1.19 -5.19 -12.36
N ILE A 20 -1.60 -3.95 -12.07
CA ILE A 20 -1.71 -3.46 -10.68
C ILE A 20 -2.86 -4.14 -9.94
N LEU A 21 -4.00 -4.38 -10.62
CA LEU A 21 -5.14 -5.07 -10.02
C LEU A 21 -4.81 -6.52 -9.66
N ASN A 22 -4.09 -7.20 -10.55
CA ASN A 22 -3.58 -8.54 -10.32
C ASN A 22 -2.52 -8.57 -9.20
N MET A 23 -1.69 -7.55 -9.09
CA MET A 23 -0.74 -7.45 -7.98
C MET A 23 -1.48 -7.25 -6.65
N LEU A 24 -2.48 -6.37 -6.59
CA LEU A 24 -3.25 -6.10 -5.37
C LEU A 24 -3.96 -7.34 -4.83
N SER A 25 -4.48 -8.22 -5.70
CA SER A 25 -5.16 -9.45 -5.27
C SER A 25 -4.25 -10.43 -4.51
N ASN A 26 -2.93 -10.33 -4.73
CA ASN A 26 -1.91 -11.13 -4.07
C ASN A 26 -1.35 -10.48 -2.79
N VAL A 27 -1.69 -9.22 -2.52
CA VAL A 27 -1.24 -8.50 -1.32
C VAL A 27 -2.07 -8.91 -0.11
N LYS A 28 -1.42 -9.42 0.93
CA LYS A 28 -2.10 -9.76 2.19
C LYS A 28 -2.58 -8.49 2.90
N SER A 29 -3.78 -8.54 3.47
CA SER A 29 -4.27 -7.44 4.29
C SER A 29 -3.42 -7.28 5.56
N GLY A 30 -2.76 -6.14 5.68
CA GLY A 30 -1.92 -5.80 6.83
C GLY A 30 -2.73 -5.33 8.04
N LYS A 31 -2.03 -5.02 9.14
CA LYS A 31 -2.64 -4.55 10.40
C LYS A 31 -3.21 -3.11 10.34
N LYS A 32 -2.90 -2.37 9.27
CA LYS A 32 -3.29 -0.96 9.03
C LYS A 32 -3.00 -0.04 10.21
N LEU A 33 -1.83 -0.22 10.83
CA LEU A 33 -1.44 0.52 12.04
C LEU A 33 -1.42 2.04 11.79
N ARG A 34 -0.95 2.47 10.60
CA ARG A 34 -0.91 3.90 10.22
C ARG A 34 -2.30 4.49 10.14
N SER A 35 -3.23 3.81 9.48
CA SER A 35 -4.64 4.22 9.45
C SER A 35 -5.28 4.29 10.83
N LYS A 36 -5.00 3.32 11.71
CA LYS A 36 -5.53 3.31 13.08
C LYS A 36 -5.03 4.51 13.89
N LEU A 37 -3.75 4.84 13.77
CA LEU A 37 -3.16 6.02 14.43
C LEU A 37 -3.78 7.31 13.91
N LEU A 38 -4.02 7.42 12.61
CA LEU A 38 -4.65 8.60 12.02
C LEU A 38 -6.10 8.78 12.50
N LEU A 39 -6.91 7.72 12.49
CA LEU A 39 -8.29 7.79 12.97
C LEU A 39 -8.40 7.95 14.49
N ALA A 40 -7.33 7.69 15.24
CA ALA A 40 -7.29 7.98 16.68
C ALA A 40 -7.12 9.47 16.99
N ILE A 41 -6.66 10.28 16.02
CA ILE A 41 -6.40 11.72 16.19
C ILE A 41 -7.32 12.60 15.34
N ALA A 42 -7.87 12.07 14.25
CA ALA A 42 -8.75 12.77 13.34
C ALA A 42 -10.19 12.26 13.46
N ASP A 43 -11.16 13.15 13.27
CA ASP A 43 -12.56 12.76 13.19
C ASP A 43 -12.80 11.79 12.03
N GLU A 44 -13.61 10.76 12.31
CA GLU A 44 -14.03 9.77 11.31
C GLU A 44 -14.91 10.44 10.24
N SER A 45 -14.27 10.85 9.15
CA SER A 45 -14.88 11.53 8.01
C SER A 45 -14.46 10.88 6.71
N GLU A 46 -15.22 11.11 5.63
CA GLU A 46 -14.83 10.64 4.29
C GLU A 46 -13.42 11.08 3.90
N ILE A 47 -13.05 12.32 4.26
CA ILE A 47 -11.72 12.86 4.00
C ILE A 47 -10.67 12.04 4.77
N ALA A 48 -10.89 11.76 6.05
CA ALA A 48 -9.96 10.97 6.86
C ALA A 48 -9.79 9.55 6.30
N PHE A 49 -10.87 8.90 5.84
CA PHE A 49 -10.79 7.58 5.20
C PHE A 49 -10.02 7.60 3.87
N LYS A 50 -10.21 8.63 3.03
CA LYS A 50 -9.43 8.81 1.80
C LYS A 50 -7.95 9.01 2.10
N ILE A 51 -7.61 9.83 3.09
CA ILE A 51 -6.22 10.02 3.52
C ILE A 51 -5.62 8.71 4.03
N CYS A 52 -6.36 7.94 4.84
CA CYS A 52 -5.91 6.61 5.27
C CYS A 52 -5.61 5.69 4.09
N ALA A 53 -6.48 5.65 3.07
CA ALA A 53 -6.28 4.84 1.87
C ALA A 53 -5.01 5.25 1.11
N THR A 54 -4.78 6.56 0.95
CA THR A 54 -3.55 7.08 0.34
C THR A 54 -2.30 6.69 1.13
N ILE A 55 -2.32 6.79 2.46
CA ILE A 55 -1.18 6.42 3.31
C ILE A 55 -0.87 4.92 3.20
N GLU A 56 -1.89 4.05 3.21
CA GLU A 56 -1.67 2.61 3.07
C GLU A 56 -1.18 2.25 1.65
N LEU A 57 -1.59 2.97 0.61
CA LEU A 57 -1.03 2.83 -0.74
C LEU A 57 0.45 3.18 -0.80
N ILE A 58 0.85 4.30 -0.19
CA ILE A 58 2.27 4.69 -0.10
C ILE A 58 3.08 3.63 0.67
N HIS A 59 2.51 3.11 1.76
CA HIS A 59 3.14 2.03 2.52
C HIS A 59 3.28 0.75 1.68
N LEU A 60 2.26 0.37 0.92
CA LEU A 60 2.32 -0.79 0.04
C LEU A 60 3.40 -0.61 -1.04
N ALA A 61 3.49 0.58 -1.63
CA ALA A 61 4.53 0.90 -2.61
C ALA A 61 5.93 0.77 -2.01
N SER A 62 6.16 1.23 -0.78
CA SER A 62 7.47 1.08 -0.13
C SER A 62 7.84 -0.37 0.05
N LEU A 63 6.91 -1.22 0.52
CA LEU A 63 7.15 -2.66 0.69
C LEU A 63 7.51 -3.34 -0.63
N LEU A 64 6.80 -3.03 -1.73
CA LEU A 64 7.12 -3.59 -3.04
C LEU A 64 8.51 -3.17 -3.53
N HIS A 65 8.90 -1.92 -3.28
CA HIS A 65 10.24 -1.45 -3.61
C HIS A 65 11.31 -2.10 -2.72
N ASP A 66 11.03 -2.29 -1.44
CA ASP A 66 11.92 -2.96 -0.49
C ASP A 66 12.15 -4.42 -0.91
N ASP A 67 11.08 -5.16 -1.27
CA ASP A 67 11.17 -6.54 -1.76
C ASP A 67 12.10 -6.65 -2.98
N ILE A 68 12.01 -5.73 -3.95
CA ILE A 68 12.89 -5.69 -5.12
C ILE A 68 14.35 -5.39 -4.73
N ILE A 69 14.56 -4.50 -3.76
CA ILE A 69 15.90 -4.16 -3.27
C ILE A 69 16.51 -5.35 -2.53
N ASP A 70 15.75 -6.03 -1.69
CA ASP A 70 16.19 -7.14 -0.86
C ASP A 70 16.49 -8.40 -1.70
N GLU A 71 15.74 -8.63 -2.78
CA GLU A 71 16.00 -9.71 -3.74
C GLU A 71 17.09 -9.38 -4.79
N SER A 72 17.73 -8.21 -4.70
CA SER A 72 18.84 -7.88 -5.60
C SER A 72 20.13 -8.61 -5.19
N GLU A 73 20.45 -9.70 -5.88
CA GLU A 73 21.71 -10.45 -5.67
C GLU A 73 22.98 -9.60 -5.90
N LEU A 74 22.85 -8.45 -6.56
CA LEU A 74 23.96 -7.59 -6.97
C LEU A 74 23.82 -6.16 -6.42
N ARG A 75 24.71 -5.77 -5.51
CA ARG A 75 24.86 -4.37 -5.09
C ARG A 75 25.94 -3.70 -5.94
N ARG A 76 25.54 -2.81 -6.86
CA ARG A 76 26.47 -2.08 -7.78
C ARG A 76 27.38 -3.00 -8.61
N GLY A 77 26.88 -4.17 -9.06
CA GLY A 77 27.63 -5.11 -9.89
C GLY A 77 28.54 -6.09 -9.14
N ALA A 78 28.54 -6.08 -7.81
CA ALA A 78 29.17 -7.10 -6.98
C ALA A 78 28.10 -7.91 -6.23
N ARG A 79 28.35 -9.21 -5.97
CA ARG A 79 27.43 -10.03 -5.17
C ARG A 79 27.19 -9.36 -3.81
N SER A 80 25.92 -9.24 -3.45
CA SER A 80 25.52 -8.94 -2.09
C SER A 80 26.09 -10.03 -1.17
N VAL A 81 26.71 -9.64 -0.04
CA VAL A 81 27.32 -10.57 0.94
C VAL A 81 26.24 -11.10 1.86
#